data_AF-A0A1I4N1U7-F1
#
_entry.id   AF-A0A1I4N1U7-F1
#
_cell.length_a   1.000
_cell.length_b   1.000
_cell.length_c   1.000
_cell.angle_alpha   90.00
_cell.angle_beta   90.00
_cell.angle_gamma   90.00
#
_symmetry.space_group_name_H-M   'P 1'
#
loop_
_entity.id
_entity.type
_entity.pdbx_description
1 polymer ?
#
loop_
_entity_poly.entity_id
_entity_poly.type
_entity_poly.pdbx_seq_one_letter_code
_entity_poly.pdbx_strand_id
1 'polypeptide(L)'
;MKIIVANQAEKDLITRLFNAMHEFGILEYIHKETTKDTSPRDGTVNDDDFIIWSNEADILREEICYPRIEIDKNESDIKVEGELVTGTCRFCGITTRGIGEDSEGCTYEEYVDYQSQESQNNWRCTECESRICECCGEKLTDNDDETECADCLTSKAEVKP
;
A
#
# COMPACT_ATOMS: atom_id res chain seq x y z
N MET A 1 13.85 -3.29 14.25
CA MET A 1 12.52 -3.37 13.59
C MET A 1 12.62 -2.95 12.12
N LYS A 2 12.01 -3.72 11.19
CA LYS A 2 11.84 -3.34 9.77
C LYS A 2 10.37 -3.06 9.49
N ILE A 3 10.08 -1.91 8.90
CA ILE A 3 8.73 -1.48 8.50
C ILE A 3 8.74 -1.33 6.98
N ILE A 4 7.81 -2.01 6.31
CA ILE A 4 7.60 -1.87 4.87
C ILE A 4 6.40 -0.94 4.68
N VAL A 5 6.59 0.11 3.89
CA VAL A 5 5.56 1.11 3.60
C VAL A 5 5.30 1.19 2.11
N ALA A 6 4.11 1.67 1.78
CA ALA A 6 3.58 1.68 0.44
C ALA A 6 3.64 3.06 -0.21
N ASN A 7 4.52 3.97 0.21
CA ASN A 7 5.06 5.07 -0.61
C ASN A 7 6.02 5.95 0.22
N GLN A 8 6.60 6.96 -0.44
CA GLN A 8 7.45 7.95 0.22
C GLN A 8 6.69 8.82 1.24
N ALA A 9 5.41 9.13 1.02
CA ALA A 9 4.64 9.94 1.97
C ALA A 9 4.40 9.19 3.28
N GLU A 10 4.06 7.90 3.22
CA GLU A 10 4.00 7.01 4.37
C GLU A 10 5.36 6.85 5.05
N LYS A 11 6.43 6.68 4.26
CA LYS A 11 7.79 6.66 4.80
C LYS A 11 8.10 7.92 5.61
N ASP A 12 7.79 9.09 5.07
CA ASP A 12 8.04 10.37 5.72
C ASP A 12 7.14 10.58 6.95
N LEU A 13 5.91 10.08 6.91
CA LEU A 13 4.98 10.12 8.05
C LEU A 13 5.49 9.24 9.20
N ILE A 14 5.82 7.98 8.91
CA ILE A 14 6.30 7.01 9.90
C ILE A 14 7.65 7.48 10.45
N THR A 15 8.53 8.00 9.61
CA THR A 15 9.81 8.61 10.06
C THR A 15 9.57 9.75 11.04
N ARG A 16 8.63 10.67 10.72
CA ARG A 16 8.26 11.77 11.62
C ARG A 16 7.66 11.29 12.94
N LEU A 17 6.85 10.24 12.90
CA LEU A 17 6.28 9.62 14.10
C LEU A 17 7.38 9.10 15.02
N PHE A 18 8.32 8.30 14.52
CA PHE A 18 9.42 7.78 15.34
C PHE A 18 10.33 8.89 15.87
N ASN A 19 10.61 9.92 15.06
CA ASN A 19 11.34 11.10 15.54
C ASN A 19 10.59 11.80 16.67
N ALA A 20 9.28 12.00 16.54
CA ALA A 20 8.47 12.59 17.60
C ALA A 20 8.46 11.72 18.87
N MET A 21 8.31 10.39 18.73
CA MET A 21 8.37 9.46 19.88
C MET A 21 9.71 9.56 20.63
N HIS A 22 10.80 9.74 19.89
CA HIS A 22 12.13 9.97 20.46
C HIS A 22 12.22 11.34 21.15
N GLU A 23 11.79 12.42 20.49
CA GLU A 23 11.79 13.79 21.05
C GLU A 23 10.94 13.93 22.32
N PHE A 24 9.79 13.24 22.38
CA PHE A 24 8.92 13.23 23.55
C PHE A 24 9.39 12.29 24.68
N GLY A 25 10.53 11.61 24.49
CA GLY A 25 11.10 10.74 25.53
C GLY A 25 10.18 9.57 25.88
N ILE A 26 9.40 9.04 24.94
CA ILE A 26 8.44 7.95 25.22
C ILE A 26 9.15 6.72 25.80
N LEU A 27 10.38 6.45 25.36
CA LEU A 27 11.20 5.36 25.93
C LEU A 27 11.59 5.61 27.39
N GLU A 28 11.88 6.87 27.75
CA GLU A 28 12.19 7.25 29.12
C GLU A 28 10.94 7.19 30.00
N TYR A 29 9.77 7.53 29.44
CA TYR A 29 8.48 7.37 30.09
C TYR A 29 8.16 5.89 30.34
N ILE A 30 8.31 5.02 29.34
CA ILE A 30 8.11 3.57 29.46
C ILE A 30 9.04 2.98 30.54
N HIS A 31 10.33 3.37 30.53
CA HIS A 31 11.30 2.91 31.51
C HIS A 31 11.00 3.41 32.94
N LYS A 32 10.48 4.63 33.06
CA LYS A 32 10.11 5.22 34.36
C LYS A 32 8.84 4.61 34.96
N GLU A 33 7.86 4.26 34.14
CA GLU A 33 6.66 3.57 34.60
C GLU A 33 6.96 2.12 35.01
N THR A 34 7.74 1.39 34.20
CA THR A 34 8.14 0.00 34.54
C THR A 34 9.01 -0.11 35.79
N THR A 35 9.80 0.91 36.13
CA THR A 35 10.63 0.91 37.36
C THR A 35 9.89 1.37 38.61
N LYS A 36 8.81 2.17 38.49
CA LYS A 36 8.02 2.60 39.65
C LYS A 36 7.26 1.45 40.33
N ASP A 37 6.80 0.47 39.56
CA ASP A 37 6.05 -0.69 40.08
C ASP A 37 6.94 -1.86 40.55
N THR A 38 8.27 -1.74 40.42
CA THR A 38 9.22 -2.75 40.94
C THR A 38 9.58 -2.57 42.43
N SER A 39 8.91 -1.66 43.15
CA SER A 39 8.98 -1.68 44.61
C SER A 39 8.23 -2.93 45.10
N PRO A 40 8.83 -3.83 45.92
CA PRO A 40 8.17 -5.04 46.35
C PRO A 40 7.04 -4.69 47.33
N ARG A 41 5.84 -4.40 46.80
CA ARG A 41 4.59 -4.47 47.54
C ARG A 41 4.14 -5.92 47.47
N ASP A 42 4.39 -6.62 48.57
CA ASP A 42 3.72 -7.86 48.97
C ASP A 42 3.16 -8.72 47.82
N GLY A 43 4.02 -9.50 47.17
CA GLY A 43 3.69 -10.84 46.66
C GLY A 43 2.49 -11.05 45.72
N THR A 44 1.86 -10.00 45.19
CA THR A 44 0.77 -10.10 44.22
C THR A 44 1.16 -9.36 42.97
N VAL A 45 1.87 -10.05 42.08
CA VAL A 45 1.97 -9.66 40.67
C VAL A 45 0.58 -9.95 40.10
N ASN A 46 -0.16 -8.91 39.69
CA ASN A 46 -1.32 -9.14 38.85
C ASN A 46 -0.78 -9.56 37.47
N ASP A 47 -1.40 -10.56 36.83
CA ASP A 47 -1.01 -11.03 35.49
C ASP A 47 -1.05 -9.93 34.40
N ASP A 48 -1.62 -8.76 34.72
CA ASP A 48 -1.71 -7.59 33.84
C ASP A 48 -0.52 -6.61 33.96
N ASP A 49 0.41 -6.82 34.90
CA ASP A 49 1.58 -5.95 35.07
C ASP A 49 2.66 -6.32 34.05
N PHE A 50 2.74 -5.54 32.97
CA PHE A 50 3.72 -5.72 31.89
C PHE A 50 5.12 -5.26 32.33
N ILE A 51 5.85 -6.15 33.01
CA ILE A 51 7.23 -5.91 33.41
C ILE A 51 8.14 -6.11 32.20
N ILE A 52 8.60 -5.01 31.59
CA ILE A 52 9.65 -5.05 30.57
C ILE A 52 10.98 -5.26 31.28
N TRP A 53 11.61 -6.41 31.06
CA TRP A 53 12.89 -6.74 31.66
C TRP A 53 14.00 -5.87 31.03
N SER A 54 15.09 -5.58 31.77
CA SER A 54 16.13 -4.62 31.33
C SER A 54 16.70 -4.91 29.92
N ASN A 55 16.79 -6.19 29.54
CA ASN A 55 17.20 -6.64 28.22
C ASN A 55 16.15 -6.35 27.13
N GLU A 56 14.86 -6.44 27.45
CA GLU A 56 13.77 -6.12 26.52
C GLU A 56 13.64 -4.61 26.32
N ALA A 57 13.93 -3.82 27.35
CA ALA A 57 13.97 -2.35 27.26
C ALA A 57 15.07 -1.85 26.32
N ASP A 58 16.24 -2.50 26.32
CA ASP A 58 17.33 -2.17 25.39
C ASP A 58 17.00 -2.55 23.94
N ILE A 59 16.34 -3.69 23.72
CA ILE A 59 15.85 -4.10 22.40
C ILE A 59 14.81 -3.08 21.90
N LEU A 60 13.83 -2.73 22.72
CA LEU A 60 12.80 -1.73 22.37
C LEU A 60 13.41 -0.37 22.06
N ARG A 61 14.44 0.04 22.82
CA ARG A 61 15.19 1.27 22.53
C ARG A 61 15.84 1.20 21.15
N GLU A 62 16.52 0.10 20.82
CA GLU A 62 17.14 -0.05 19.50
C GLU A 62 16.10 -0.08 18.37
N GLU A 63 14.98 -0.77 18.58
CA GLU A 63 13.91 -0.92 17.60
C GLU A 63 13.15 0.40 17.33
N ILE A 64 12.91 1.20 18.36
CA ILE A 64 12.16 2.47 18.29
C ILE A 64 13.06 3.63 17.86
N CYS A 65 14.33 3.67 18.31
CA CYS A 65 15.25 4.75 17.92
C CYS A 65 15.80 4.59 16.51
N TYR A 66 15.89 3.35 16.00
CA TYR A 66 16.50 3.07 14.69
C TYR A 66 15.66 2.13 13.83
N PRO A 67 14.38 2.47 13.52
CA PRO A 67 13.56 1.66 12.65
C PRO A 67 14.08 1.72 11.21
N ARG A 68 14.18 0.56 10.56
CA ARG A 68 14.50 0.47 9.14
C ARG A 68 13.21 0.57 8.32
N ILE A 69 12.92 1.75 7.79
CA ILE A 69 11.72 2.01 6.98
C ILE A 69 12.05 1.90 5.49
N GLU A 70 11.53 0.87 4.85
CA GLU A 70 11.74 0.58 3.43
C GLU A 70 10.43 0.76 2.66
N ILE A 71 10.52 1.36 1.49
CA ILE A 71 9.40 1.41 0.55
C ILE A 71 9.35 0.05 -0.14
N ASP A 72 8.17 -0.56 -0.22
CA ASP A 72 7.99 -1.77 -1.00
C ASP A 72 8.31 -1.46 -2.46
N LYS A 73 9.26 -2.18 -3.05
CA LYS A 73 9.60 -1.99 -4.47
C LYS A 73 8.58 -2.65 -5.41
N ASN A 74 7.68 -3.44 -4.84
CA ASN A 74 6.53 -4.03 -5.53
C ASN A 74 5.26 -3.23 -5.28
N GLU A 75 5.38 -2.04 -4.71
CA GLU A 75 4.28 -1.12 -4.49
C GLU A 75 3.57 -0.85 -5.82
N SER A 76 2.26 -0.99 -5.72
CA SER A 76 1.22 -0.81 -6.71
C SER A 76 1.35 0.53 -7.45
N ASP A 77 1.23 0.48 -8.78
CA ASP A 77 1.24 1.67 -9.63
C ASP A 77 0.02 2.56 -9.35
N ILE A 78 -1.07 2.00 -8.81
CA ILE A 78 -2.30 2.73 -8.45
C ILE A 78 -2.24 3.25 -7.01
N LYS A 79 -2.41 4.56 -6.86
CA LYS A 79 -2.42 5.34 -5.61
C LYS A 79 -3.78 5.99 -5.39
N VAL A 80 -4.23 6.02 -4.15
CA VAL A 80 -5.50 6.64 -3.74
C VAL A 80 -5.23 7.72 -2.70
N GLU A 81 -5.66 8.95 -2.98
CA GLU A 81 -5.55 10.11 -2.09
C GLU A 81 -6.92 10.80 -1.96
N GLY A 82 -7.70 10.38 -0.97
CA GLY A 82 -9.09 10.85 -0.80
C GLY A 82 -10.00 10.32 -1.91
N GLU A 83 -10.52 11.24 -2.72
CA GLU A 83 -11.32 10.90 -3.92
C GLU A 83 -10.45 10.68 -5.17
N LEU A 84 -9.18 11.09 -5.13
CA LEU A 84 -8.31 11.04 -6.30
C LEU A 84 -7.63 9.69 -6.40
N VAL A 85 -7.78 9.03 -7.54
CA VAL A 85 -7.04 7.81 -7.88
C VAL A 85 -6.05 8.12 -8.99
N THR A 86 -4.77 7.85 -8.75
CA THR A 86 -3.67 8.08 -9.70
C THR A 86 -3.05 6.76 -10.05
N GLY A 87 -2.74 6.49 -11.32
CA GLY A 87 -1.98 5.29 -11.66
C GLY A 87 -1.27 5.41 -13.00
N THR A 88 -0.46 4.43 -13.36
CA THR A 88 0.25 4.41 -14.64
C THR A 88 -0.46 3.48 -15.60
N CYS A 89 -0.89 3.99 -16.77
CA CYS A 89 -1.52 3.15 -17.77
C CYS A 89 -0.55 2.05 -18.22
N ARG A 90 -0.97 0.78 -18.11
CA ARG A 90 -0.15 -0.37 -18.50
C ARG A 90 0.28 -0.35 -19.97
N PHE A 91 -0.52 0.24 -20.85
CA PHE A 91 -0.32 0.19 -22.30
C PHE A 91 0.52 1.31 -22.88
N CYS A 92 0.36 2.53 -22.38
CA CYS A 92 1.10 3.69 -22.89
C CYS A 92 2.09 4.28 -21.88
N GLY A 93 2.07 3.81 -20.63
CA GLY A 93 2.94 4.31 -19.56
C GLY A 93 2.61 5.72 -19.08
N ILE A 94 1.52 6.33 -19.57
CA ILE A 94 1.10 7.67 -19.14
C ILE A 94 0.47 7.57 -17.76
N THR A 95 0.87 8.46 -16.86
CA THR A 95 0.22 8.64 -15.56
C THR A 95 -1.17 9.23 -15.76
N THR A 96 -2.19 8.53 -15.29
CA THR A 96 -3.59 8.93 -15.31
C THR A 96 -4.04 9.35 -13.92
N ARG A 97 -5.06 10.21 -13.88
CA ARG A 97 -5.74 10.63 -12.67
C ARG A 97 -7.24 10.53 -12.90
N GLY A 98 -7.96 9.93 -11.98
CA GLY A 98 -9.40 9.77 -11.97
C GLY A 98 -9.96 10.14 -10.60
N ILE A 99 -11.28 10.27 -10.55
CA ILE A 99 -12.05 10.39 -9.32
C ILE A 99 -12.77 9.04 -9.15
N GLY A 100 -12.80 8.50 -7.93
CA GLY A 100 -13.58 7.28 -7.63
C GLY A 100 -15.05 7.45 -8.03
N GLU A 101 -15.75 6.34 -8.28
CA GLU A 101 -17.14 6.37 -8.77
C GLU A 101 -18.09 7.10 -7.81
N ASP A 102 -17.80 7.02 -6.51
CA ASP A 102 -18.58 7.64 -5.46
C ASP A 102 -17.89 8.90 -4.93
N SER A 103 -18.61 10.03 -5.00
CA SER A 103 -18.17 11.34 -4.50
C SER A 103 -18.03 11.42 -2.96
N GLU A 104 -18.05 10.29 -2.27
CA GLU A 104 -17.88 10.19 -0.82
C GLU A 104 -16.47 9.75 -0.42
N GLY A 105 -15.58 9.52 -1.40
CA GLY A 105 -14.21 9.08 -1.20
C GLY A 105 -14.06 7.57 -1.25
N CYS A 106 -12.83 7.12 -1.44
CA CYS A 106 -12.53 5.69 -1.56
C CYS A 106 -12.70 4.97 -0.22
N THR A 107 -13.59 3.98 -0.19
CA THR A 107 -13.75 3.04 0.92
C THR A 107 -12.52 2.15 1.08
N TYR A 108 -12.39 1.48 2.22
CA TYR A 108 -11.28 0.56 2.43
C TYR A 108 -11.39 -0.66 1.49
N GLU A 109 -12.60 -1.15 1.23
CA GLU A 109 -12.83 -2.24 0.28
C GLU A 109 -12.37 -1.86 -1.14
N GLU A 110 -12.75 -0.67 -1.63
CA GLU A 110 -12.30 -0.17 -2.94
C GLU A 110 -10.79 0.04 -2.98
N TYR A 111 -10.20 0.57 -1.90
CA TYR A 111 -8.75 0.71 -1.80
C TYR A 111 -8.06 -0.64 -1.98
N VAL A 112 -8.51 -1.68 -1.26
CA VAL A 112 -7.99 -3.05 -1.38
C VAL A 112 -8.15 -3.58 -2.80
N ASP A 113 -9.29 -3.30 -3.44
CA ASP A 113 -9.55 -3.70 -4.83
C ASP A 113 -8.58 -3.01 -5.81
N TYR A 114 -8.27 -1.73 -5.62
CA TYR A 114 -7.22 -1.04 -6.39
C TYR A 114 -5.83 -1.65 -6.15
N GLN A 115 -5.57 -2.20 -4.97
CA GLN A 115 -4.32 -2.92 -4.68
C GLN A 115 -4.27 -4.33 -5.31
N SER A 116 -5.39 -4.85 -5.81
CA SER A 116 -5.42 -6.18 -6.42
C SER A 116 -4.58 -6.23 -7.69
N GLN A 117 -3.95 -7.38 -7.93
CA GLN A 117 -3.16 -7.57 -9.15
C GLN A 117 -4.00 -7.47 -10.42
N GLU A 118 -5.29 -7.76 -10.34
CA GLU A 118 -6.26 -7.57 -11.43
C GLU A 118 -6.41 -6.08 -11.78
N SER A 119 -6.67 -5.23 -10.79
CA SER A 119 -6.79 -3.78 -10.98
C SER A 119 -5.50 -3.18 -11.53
N GLN A 120 -4.35 -3.56 -10.97
CA GLN A 120 -3.04 -3.13 -11.47
C GLN A 120 -2.82 -3.55 -12.92
N ASN A 121 -3.22 -4.76 -13.27
CA ASN A 121 -3.09 -5.31 -14.62
C ASN A 121 -4.05 -4.66 -15.62
N ASN A 122 -5.17 -4.15 -15.15
CA ASN A 122 -6.23 -3.57 -15.96
C ASN A 122 -6.24 -2.04 -15.98
N TRP A 123 -5.36 -1.37 -15.22
CA TRP A 123 -5.30 0.09 -15.16
C TRP A 123 -4.91 0.72 -16.49
N ARG A 124 -5.80 1.55 -17.03
CA ARG A 124 -5.69 2.11 -18.38
C ARG A 124 -6.06 3.60 -18.38
N CYS A 125 -5.53 4.34 -19.33
CA CYS A 125 -6.07 5.66 -19.66
C CYS A 125 -7.31 5.51 -20.53
N THR A 126 -8.19 6.51 -20.51
CA THR A 126 -9.43 6.53 -21.31
C THR A 126 -9.18 6.28 -22.79
N GLU A 127 -8.07 6.77 -23.33
CA GLU A 127 -7.70 6.55 -24.74
C GLU A 127 -7.33 5.08 -25.01
N CYS A 128 -6.54 4.46 -24.14
CA CYS A 128 -6.17 3.05 -24.26
C CYS A 128 -7.33 2.10 -23.95
N GLU A 129 -8.25 2.50 -23.07
CA GLU A 129 -9.48 1.77 -22.77
C GLU A 129 -10.41 1.70 -23.99
N SER A 130 -10.52 2.80 -24.75
CA SER A 130 -11.32 2.83 -25.99
C SER A 130 -10.75 2.01 -27.15
N ARG A 131 -9.55 1.44 -26.99
CA ARG A 131 -8.80 0.72 -28.02
C ARG A 131 -8.37 -0.65 -27.54
N ILE A 132 -9.33 -1.42 -27.04
CA ILE A 132 -9.10 -2.79 -26.58
C ILE A 132 -9.94 -3.78 -27.39
N CYS A 133 -9.36 -4.94 -27.63
CA CYS A 133 -10.09 -6.07 -28.20
C CYS A 133 -11.11 -6.59 -27.18
N GLU A 134 -12.39 -6.61 -27.54
CA GLU A 134 -13.47 -7.11 -26.67
C GLU A 134 -13.31 -8.61 -26.32
N CYS A 135 -12.59 -9.36 -27.16
CA CYS A 135 -12.41 -10.81 -26.99
C CYS A 135 -11.26 -11.17 -26.04
N CYS A 136 -10.18 -10.39 -25.98
CA CYS A 136 -8.97 -10.75 -25.22
C CYS A 136 -8.38 -9.64 -24.35
N GLY A 137 -8.89 -8.41 -24.44
CA GLY A 137 -8.43 -7.28 -23.62
C GLY A 137 -7.08 -6.69 -24.04
N GLU A 138 -6.50 -7.15 -25.16
CA GLU A 138 -5.26 -6.62 -25.73
C GLU A 138 -5.48 -5.30 -26.49
N LYS A 139 -4.41 -4.50 -26.63
CA LYS A 139 -4.44 -3.20 -27.30
C LYS A 139 -4.70 -3.35 -28.80
N LEU A 140 -5.69 -2.63 -29.34
CA LEU A 140 -5.93 -2.48 -30.78
C LEU A 140 -4.92 -1.50 -31.39
N THR A 141 -4.47 -1.78 -32.62
CA THR A 141 -3.53 -0.91 -33.33
C THR A 141 -4.25 0.16 -34.15
N ASP A 142 -3.56 1.25 -34.49
CA ASP A 142 -4.13 2.53 -34.96
C ASP A 142 -4.96 2.50 -36.27
N ASN A 143 -5.34 1.35 -36.81
CA ASN A 143 -6.16 1.23 -38.03
C ASN A 143 -7.27 0.16 -37.95
N ASP A 144 -7.58 -0.34 -36.75
CA ASP A 144 -8.62 -1.35 -36.60
C ASP A 144 -9.98 -0.63 -36.44
N ASP A 145 -10.73 -0.46 -37.54
CA ASP A 145 -12.19 -0.17 -37.52
C ASP A 145 -13.00 -1.35 -36.91
N GLU A 146 -12.29 -2.38 -36.43
CA GLU A 146 -12.82 -3.63 -35.93
C GLU A 146 -12.71 -3.66 -34.39
N THR A 147 -13.73 -4.26 -33.74
CA THR A 147 -13.82 -4.37 -32.27
C THR A 147 -12.90 -5.46 -31.70
N GLU A 148 -12.18 -6.18 -32.56
CA GLU A 148 -11.36 -7.35 -32.22
C GLU A 148 -9.95 -7.21 -32.83
N CYS A 149 -8.93 -7.72 -32.12
CA CYS A 149 -7.57 -7.69 -32.64
C CYS A 149 -7.36 -8.72 -33.76
N ALA A 150 -6.30 -8.54 -34.56
CA ALA A 150 -5.95 -9.42 -35.68
C ALA A 150 -5.88 -10.91 -35.30
N ASP A 151 -5.39 -11.23 -34.10
CA ASP A 151 -5.29 -12.62 -33.61
C ASP A 151 -6.68 -13.23 -33.32
N CYS A 152 -7.61 -12.45 -32.77
CA CYS A 152 -8.98 -12.89 -32.49
C CYS A 152 -9.81 -13.03 -33.78
N LEU A 153 -9.58 -12.15 -34.75
CA LEU A 153 -10.24 -12.20 -36.05
C LEU A 153 -9.80 -13.42 -36.87
N THR A 154 -8.50 -13.71 -36.89
CA THR A 154 -7.95 -14.85 -37.62
C THR A 154 -8.37 -16.18 -37.00
N SER A 155 -8.40 -16.28 -35.68
CA SER A 155 -8.86 -17.50 -34.99
C SER A 155 -10.35 -17.78 -35.19
N LYS A 156 -11.20 -16.77 -35.39
CA LYS A 156 -12.60 -16.98 -35.82
C LYS A 156 -12.73 -17.40 -37.27
N ALA A 157 -11.84 -16.95 -38.15
CA ALA A 157 -11.86 -17.32 -39.57
C ALA A 157 -11.50 -18.80 -39.80
N GLU A 158 -10.69 -19.39 -38.92
CA GLU A 158 -10.30 -20.81 -38.98
C GLU A 158 -11.39 -21.77 -38.48
N VAL A 159 -12.43 -21.28 -37.80
CA VAL A 159 -13.59 -22.06 -37.36
C VAL A 159 -14.74 -21.90 -38.36
N LYS A 160 -14.53 -22.32 -39.61
CA LYS A 160 -15.60 -22.54 -40.59
C LYS A 160 -15.44 -23.92 -41.24
N PRO A 161 -16.21 -24.95 -40.83
CA PRO A 161 -16.52 -26.08 -41.71
C PRO A 161 -17.51 -25.68 -42.81
#